data_AF-A0A3N5L3X9-F1
#
_entry.id   AF-A0A3N5L3X9-F1
#
_cell.length_a   1.000
_cell.length_b   1.000
_cell.length_c   1.000
_cell.angle_alpha   90.00
_cell.angle_beta   90.00
_cell.angle_gamma   90.00
#
_symmetry.space_group_name_H-M   'P 1'
#
loop_
_entity.id
_entity.type
_entity.pdbx_description
1 polymer ?
#
loop_
_entity_poly.entity_id
_entity_poly.type
_entity_poly.pdbx_seq_one_letter_code
_entity_poly.pdbx_strand_id
1 'polypeptide(L)'
;MKRTYFCLRCKATLNPNVKLILTMAKGKRRSLILLSPKPGDYSVIVPGDVTLRHGDVVEFFCPACGAQLRSDADAHLTEIGFRLEDGTKGRVNFSRKYGERATFFVTKEQIRSYGENAALYGDANFFGAGGERA
;
A
#
# COMPACT_ATOMS: atom_id res chain seq x y z
N MET A 1 9.28 13.19 -10.63
CA MET A 1 8.33 13.76 -9.65
C MET A 1 8.47 13.03 -8.34
N LYS A 2 8.68 13.75 -7.25
CA LYS A 2 8.73 13.16 -5.92
C LYS A 2 7.30 12.85 -5.47
N ARG A 3 7.12 11.70 -4.82
CA ARG A 3 5.84 11.31 -4.23
C ARG A 3 6.00 11.16 -2.74
N THR A 4 5.09 11.77 -1.99
CA THR A 4 4.98 11.58 -0.55
C THR A 4 3.82 10.65 -0.25
N TYR A 5 4.08 9.60 0.49
CA TYR A 5 3.08 8.68 1.03
C TYR A 5 2.83 9.00 2.49
N PHE A 6 1.57 8.88 2.92
CA PHE A 6 1.17 9.24 4.28
C PHE A 6 0.09 8.31 4.81
N CYS A 7 0.05 8.18 6.14
CA CYS A 7 -1.00 7.42 6.81
C CYS A 7 -2.35 8.15 6.70
N LEU A 8 -3.41 7.46 6.28
CA LEU A 8 -4.75 8.06 6.21
C LEU A 8 -5.33 8.43 7.57
N ARG A 9 -4.86 7.80 8.66
CA ARG A 9 -5.33 8.01 10.04
C ARG A 9 -4.62 9.18 10.72
N CYS A 10 -3.30 9.13 10.90
CA CYS A 10 -2.54 10.15 11.62
C CYS A 10 -1.83 11.17 10.74
N LYS A 11 -1.92 11.05 9.41
CA LYS A 11 -1.25 11.91 8.41
C LYS A 11 0.27 11.94 8.46
N ALA A 12 0.91 11.09 9.28
CA ALA A 12 2.37 10.95 9.29
C ALA A 12 2.91 10.54 7.91
N THR A 13 4.01 11.18 7.51
CA THR A 13 4.77 10.80 6.31
C THR A 13 5.39 9.43 6.48
N LEU A 14 5.14 8.53 5.54
CA LEU A 14 5.60 7.14 5.57
C LEU A 14 6.87 6.91 4.75
N ASN A 15 7.25 7.86 3.89
CA ASN A 15 8.51 7.83 3.14
C ASN A 15 9.32 9.14 3.32
N PRO A 16 9.86 9.40 4.53
CA PRO A 16 10.51 10.68 4.82
C PRO A 16 11.70 10.99 3.89
N ASN A 17 12.35 9.98 3.31
CA ASN A 17 13.42 10.17 2.33
C ASN A 17 13.28 9.21 1.13
N VAL A 18 13.90 8.02 1.20
CA VAL A 18 14.08 7.14 0.03
C VAL A 18 13.12 5.95 0.00
N LYS A 19 12.80 5.37 1.15
CA LYS A 19 11.99 4.15 1.25
C LYS A 19 10.67 4.43 1.97
N LEU A 20 9.65 3.66 1.60
CA LEU A 20 8.39 3.61 2.33
C LEU A 20 8.58 2.68 3.55
N ILE A 21 8.31 3.19 4.74
CA ILE A 21 8.50 2.48 6.01
C ILE A 21 7.13 2.08 6.55
N LEU A 22 6.93 0.79 6.78
CA LEU A 22 5.71 0.25 7.39
C LEU A 22 6.06 -0.73 8.49
N THR A 23 5.12 -0.94 9.42
CA THR A 23 5.18 -2.09 10.33
C THR A 23 4.43 -3.25 9.68
N MET A 24 5.11 -4.37 9.48
CA MET A 24 4.52 -5.62 9.02
C MET A 24 4.28 -6.54 10.22
N ALA A 25 3.14 -7.22 10.26
CA ALA A 25 2.89 -8.31 11.18
C ALA A 25 2.62 -9.63 10.44
N LYS A 26 3.24 -10.70 10.95
CA LYS A 26 2.99 -12.09 10.54
C LYS A 26 2.79 -12.93 11.81
N GLY A 27 1.55 -13.35 12.06
CA GLY A 27 1.17 -13.93 13.35
C GLY A 27 1.43 -12.95 14.50
N LYS A 28 2.14 -13.40 15.54
CA LYS A 28 2.51 -12.56 16.69
C LYS A 28 3.72 -11.64 16.46
N ARG A 29 4.47 -11.87 15.37
CA ARG A 29 5.71 -11.13 15.10
C ARG A 29 5.41 -9.83 14.37
N ARG A 30 5.97 -8.72 14.86
CA ARG A 30 5.94 -7.40 14.22
C ARG A 30 7.35 -6.97 13.84
N SER A 31 7.50 -6.33 12.68
CA SER A 31 8.79 -5.90 12.16
C SER A 31 8.65 -4.63 11.34
N LEU A 32 9.65 -3.75 11.40
CA LEU A 32 9.76 -2.64 10.45
C LEU A 32 10.28 -3.18 9.12
N ILE A 33 9.65 -2.75 8.04
CA ILE A 33 10.04 -3.12 6.68
C ILE A 33 10.21 -1.87 5.82
N LEU A 34 11.02 -1.99 4.78
CA LEU A 34 11.23 -0.92 3.81
C LEU A 34 10.77 -1.40 2.43
N LEU A 35 9.87 -0.65 1.81
CA LEU A 35 9.36 -0.89 0.46
C LEU A 35 9.91 0.15 -0.51
N SER A 36 10.04 -0.21 -1.78
CA SER A 36 10.27 0.77 -2.83
C SER A 36 9.06 1.70 -2.99
N PRO A 37 9.25 3.03 -3.06
CA PRO A 37 8.17 3.97 -3.36
C PRO A 37 7.84 4.05 -4.85
N LYS A 38 8.63 3.40 -5.72
CA LYS A 38 8.50 3.49 -7.18
C LYS A 38 7.40 2.53 -7.68
N PRO A 39 6.40 3.00 -8.44
CA PRO A 39 5.39 2.13 -9.03
C PRO A 39 6.01 1.01 -9.86
N GLY A 40 5.52 -0.22 -9.68
CA GLY A 40 6.02 -1.41 -10.37
C GLY A 40 7.34 -1.97 -9.81
N ASP A 41 7.94 -1.33 -8.81
CA ASP A 41 9.10 -1.88 -8.09
C ASP A 41 8.63 -2.49 -6.77
N TYR A 42 8.75 -3.82 -6.69
CA TYR A 42 8.30 -4.63 -5.56
C TYR A 42 9.45 -5.07 -4.65
N SER A 43 10.60 -4.39 -4.72
CA SER A 43 11.71 -4.65 -3.81
C SER A 43 11.32 -4.31 -2.37
N VAL A 44 11.58 -5.26 -1.48
CA VAL A 44 11.31 -5.16 -0.04
C VAL A 44 12.57 -5.52 0.74
N ILE A 45 12.84 -4.76 1.80
CA ILE A 45 13.87 -5.06 2.79
C ILE A 45 13.15 -5.44 4.08
N VAL A 46 13.43 -6.65 4.56
CA VAL A 46 12.93 -7.19 5.83
C VAL A 46 14.11 -7.49 6.75
N PRO A 47 13.92 -7.51 8.09
CA PRO A 47 14.93 -8.01 9.00
C PRO A 47 15.34 -9.45 8.67
N GLY A 48 16.63 -9.79 8.84
CA GLY A 48 17.19 -11.07 8.40
C GLY A 48 16.58 -12.31 9.07
N ASP A 49 15.92 -12.14 10.22
CA ASP A 49 15.23 -13.20 10.95
C ASP A 49 13.74 -13.33 10.59
N VAL A 50 13.28 -12.59 9.57
CA VAL A 50 11.92 -12.68 9.03
C VAL A 50 11.91 -13.57 7.79
N THR A 51 11.23 -14.72 7.89
CA THR A 51 11.00 -15.61 6.75
C THR A 51 9.63 -15.36 6.13
N LEU A 52 9.61 -14.96 4.86
CA LEU A 52 8.41 -14.85 4.02
C LEU A 52 8.46 -15.92 2.92
N ARG A 53 7.34 -16.58 2.70
CA ARG A 53 7.11 -17.55 1.62
C ARG A 53 6.10 -16.96 0.66
N HIS A 54 6.25 -17.26 -0.63
CA HIS A 54 5.29 -16.85 -1.64
C HIS A 54 3.87 -17.29 -1.22
N GLY A 55 2.92 -16.36 -1.25
CA GLY A 55 1.55 -16.60 -0.79
C GLY A 55 1.27 -16.23 0.67
N ASP A 56 2.28 -15.92 1.48
CA ASP A 56 2.08 -15.47 2.86
C ASP A 56 1.27 -14.17 2.90
N VAL A 57 0.21 -14.15 3.69
CA VAL A 57 -0.59 -12.95 3.95
C VAL A 57 -0.06 -12.26 5.21
N VAL A 58 0.34 -11.00 5.08
CA VAL A 58 0.85 -10.18 6.20
C VAL A 58 -0.07 -9.01 6.47
N GLU A 59 -0.08 -8.50 7.69
CA GLU A 59 -0.82 -7.26 8.04
C GLU A 59 0.15 -6.07 8.01
N PHE A 60 -0.26 -4.94 7.44
CA PHE A 60 0.51 -3.70 7.49
C PHE A 60 -0.12 -2.67 8.42
N PHE A 61 0.74 -1.97 9.17
CA PHE A 61 0.37 -0.96 10.14
C PHE A 61 1.22 0.30 9.94
N CYS A 62 0.65 1.44 10.32
CA CYS A 62 1.37 2.70 10.39
C CYS A 62 2.44 2.62 11.49
N PRO A 63 3.72 2.92 11.21
CA PRO A 63 4.77 2.90 12.22
C PRO A 63 4.63 4.03 13.25
N ALA A 64 3.92 5.11 12.91
CA ALA A 64 3.76 6.27 13.78
C ALA A 64 2.58 6.15 14.77
N CYS A 65 1.44 5.60 14.33
CA CYS A 65 0.23 5.51 15.16
C CYS A 65 -0.26 4.09 15.43
N GLY A 66 0.37 3.06 14.85
CA GLY A 66 -0.02 1.66 15.01
C GLY A 66 -1.33 1.26 14.34
N ALA A 67 -2.02 2.18 13.65
CA ALA A 67 -3.27 1.87 12.96
C ALA A 67 -3.04 0.87 11.82
N GLN A 68 -3.96 -0.10 11.69
CA GLN A 68 -3.98 -1.03 10.58
C GLN A 68 -4.26 -0.28 9.28
N LEU A 69 -3.51 -0.63 8.22
CA LEU A 69 -3.57 0.02 6.92
C LEU A 69 -4.38 -0.81 5.92
N ARG A 70 -5.34 -1.59 6.38
CA ARG A 70 -6.18 -2.42 5.51
C ARG A 70 -7.01 -1.54 4.58
N SER A 71 -7.17 -1.98 3.34
CA SER A 71 -8.06 -1.33 2.37
C SER A 71 -9.51 -1.77 2.58
N ASP A 72 -10.44 -0.84 2.43
CA ASP A 72 -11.87 -1.13 2.35
C ASP A 72 -12.28 -1.62 0.94
N ALA A 73 -11.41 -1.45 -0.07
CA ALA A 73 -11.70 -1.86 -1.45
C ALA A 73 -11.61 -3.38 -1.65
N ASP A 74 -10.68 -4.05 -0.94
CA ASP A 74 -10.50 -5.49 -0.94
C ASP A 74 -9.74 -5.94 0.33
N ALA A 75 -10.10 -7.10 0.88
CA ALA A 75 -9.51 -7.66 2.10
C ALA A 75 -8.00 -7.97 2.01
N HIS A 76 -7.49 -8.21 0.80
CA HIS A 76 -6.09 -8.50 0.49
C HIS A 76 -5.29 -7.25 0.09
N LEU A 77 -5.91 -6.07 0.12
CA LEU A 77 -5.22 -4.82 -0.17
C LEU A 77 -4.93 -4.01 1.09
N THR A 78 -3.84 -3.27 1.03
CA THR A 78 -3.43 -2.26 2.00
C THR A 78 -3.55 -0.89 1.38
N GLU A 79 -4.09 0.08 2.12
CA GLU A 79 -4.34 1.43 1.65
C GLU A 79 -3.54 2.48 2.43
N ILE A 80 -2.84 3.35 1.70
CA ILE A 80 -2.22 4.57 2.23
C ILE A 80 -2.50 5.76 1.31
N GLY A 81 -2.33 6.98 1.81
CA GLY A 81 -2.47 8.19 1.01
C GLY A 81 -1.20 8.51 0.23
N PHE A 82 -1.33 9.19 -0.91
CA PHE A 82 -0.19 9.79 -1.60
C PHE A 82 -0.48 11.24 -2.04
N ARG A 83 0.58 12.02 -2.21
CA ARG A 83 0.58 13.36 -2.80
C ARG A 83 1.81 13.55 -3.70
N LEU A 84 1.62 14.23 -4.81
CA LEU A 84 2.65 14.68 -5.73
C LEU A 84 2.91 16.19 -5.54
N GLU A 85 4.06 16.66 -6.03
CA GLU A 85 4.45 18.07 -5.96
C GLU A 85 3.51 19.01 -6.73
N ASP A 86 2.86 18.51 -7.79
CA ASP A 86 1.87 19.25 -8.59
C ASP A 86 0.49 19.39 -7.91
N GLY A 87 0.36 18.92 -6.67
CA GLY A 87 -0.90 18.96 -5.90
C GLY A 87 -1.80 17.74 -6.11
N THR A 88 -1.51 16.87 -7.09
CA THR A 88 -2.24 15.62 -7.29
C THR A 88 -2.15 14.77 -6.03
N LYS A 89 -3.30 14.26 -5.59
CA LYS A 89 -3.38 13.40 -4.40
C LYS A 89 -4.40 12.29 -4.61
N GLY A 90 -4.25 11.23 -3.83
CA GLY A 90 -5.14 10.09 -3.90
C GLY A 90 -4.77 9.03 -2.90
N ARG A 91 -5.17 7.80 -3.21
CA ARG A 91 -4.91 6.61 -2.41
C ARG A 91 -4.08 5.64 -3.24
N VAL A 92 -3.17 4.95 -2.58
CA VAL A 92 -2.48 3.80 -3.18
C VAL A 92 -2.92 2.56 -2.45
N ASN A 93 -3.35 1.57 -3.22
CA ASN A 93 -3.72 0.25 -2.74
C ASN A 93 -2.70 -0.76 -3.25
N PHE A 94 -2.17 -1.64 -2.41
CA PHE A 94 -1.24 -2.68 -2.86
C PHE A 94 -1.45 -3.99 -2.10
N SER A 95 -1.08 -5.10 -2.74
CA SER A 95 -1.28 -6.43 -2.18
C SER A 95 -0.51 -6.62 -0.89
N ARG A 96 -1.17 -7.29 0.06
CA ARG A 96 -0.59 -7.75 1.32
C ARG A 96 -0.11 -9.21 1.26
N LYS A 97 -0.22 -9.86 0.11
CA LYS A 97 0.26 -11.23 -0.12
C LYS A 97 1.68 -11.18 -0.66
N TYR A 98 2.63 -11.79 0.04
CA TYR A 98 4.02 -11.81 -0.38
C TYR A 98 4.20 -12.56 -1.70
N GLY A 99 4.88 -11.92 -2.65
CA GLY A 99 5.06 -12.42 -4.01
C GLY A 99 3.95 -12.02 -4.99
N GLU A 100 2.86 -11.44 -4.50
CA GLU A 100 1.80 -10.91 -5.35
C GLU A 100 2.06 -9.44 -5.70
N ARG A 101 2.22 -9.17 -6.98
CA ARG A 101 2.58 -7.85 -7.51
C ARG A 101 1.35 -7.16 -8.07
N ALA A 102 0.68 -6.41 -7.21
CA ALA A 102 -0.45 -5.58 -7.57
C ALA A 102 -0.40 -4.26 -6.79
N THR A 103 -0.39 -3.13 -7.51
CA THR A 103 -0.45 -1.78 -6.95
C THR A 103 -1.41 -0.92 -7.77
N PHE A 104 -2.26 -0.14 -7.10
CA PHE A 104 -3.29 0.70 -7.71
C PHE A 104 -3.17 2.12 -7.15
N PHE A 105 -2.97 3.10 -8.03
CA PHE A 105 -3.08 4.52 -7.69
C PHE A 105 -4.47 4.99 -8.07
N VAL A 106 -5.24 5.40 -7.06
CA VAL A 106 -6.64 5.81 -7.18
C VAL A 106 -6.71 7.32 -6.94
N THR A 107 -7.05 8.09 -7.96
CA THR A 107 -7.44 9.49 -7.83
C THR A 107 -8.95 9.62 -8.01
N LYS A 108 -9.48 10.86 -8.04
CA LYS A 108 -10.88 11.09 -8.37
C LYS A 108 -11.20 10.77 -9.84
N GLU A 109 -10.21 10.86 -10.72
CA GLU A 109 -10.41 10.82 -12.17
C GLU A 109 -10.13 9.43 -12.75
N GLN A 110 -9.18 8.70 -12.16
CA GLN A 110 -8.67 7.47 -12.76
C GLN A 110 -8.08 6.51 -11.73
N ILE A 111 -8.04 5.23 -12.12
CA ILE A 111 -7.26 4.19 -11.47
C ILE A 111 -6.11 3.83 -12.40
N ARG A 112 -4.89 3.84 -11.88
CA ARG A 112 -3.70 3.32 -12.57
C ARG A 112 -3.18 2.09 -11.84
N SER A 113 -3.14 0.96 -12.53
CA SER A 113 -2.64 -0.31 -12.00
C SER A 113 -1.22 -0.65 -12.46
N TYR A 114 -0.49 -1.37 -11.62
CA TYR A 114 0.86 -1.87 -11.87
C TYR A 114 1.00 -3.30 -11.37
N GLY A 115 1.84 -4.10 -12.04
CA GLY A 115 2.16 -5.49 -11.69
C GLY A 115 1.27 -6.53 -12.36
N GLU A 116 1.82 -7.73 -12.54
CA GLU A 116 1.22 -8.86 -13.25
C GLU A 116 -0.02 -9.44 -12.56
N ASN A 117 -0.16 -9.23 -11.24
CA ASN A 117 -1.31 -9.72 -10.48
C ASN A 117 -2.43 -8.69 -10.34
N ALA A 118 -2.30 -7.51 -10.97
CA ALA A 118 -3.33 -6.47 -10.86
C ALA A 118 -4.71 -6.92 -11.37
N ALA A 119 -4.75 -7.79 -12.38
CA ALA A 119 -5.99 -8.32 -12.94
C ALA A 119 -6.81 -9.16 -11.93
N LEU A 120 -6.20 -9.66 -10.86
CA LEU A 120 -6.91 -10.40 -9.80
C LEU A 120 -7.90 -9.52 -9.01
N TYR A 121 -7.76 -8.20 -9.10
CA TYR A 121 -8.55 -7.22 -8.34
C TYR A 121 -9.50 -6.43 -9.23
N GLY A 122 -9.98 -7.03 -10.33
CA GLY A 122 -10.94 -6.39 -11.25
C GLY A 122 -12.24 -5.96 -10.58
N ASP A 123 -12.68 -6.70 -9.55
CA ASP A 123 -13.91 -6.44 -8.80
C ASP A 123 -13.70 -5.58 -7.54
N ALA A 124 -12.48 -5.12 -7.29
CA ALA A 124 -12.17 -4.35 -6.09
C ALA A 124 -12.87 -2.97 -6.10
N ASN A 125 -13.51 -2.63 -4.98
CA ASN A 125 -14.35 -1.44 -4.88
C ASN A 125 -13.55 -0.18 -4.49
N PHE A 126 -12.66 0.28 -5.36
CA PHE A 126 -11.77 1.41 -5.08
C PHE A 126 -12.48 2.76 -4.84
N PHE A 127 -13.73 2.91 -5.28
CA PHE A 127 -14.53 4.12 -5.11
C PHE A 127 -15.61 4.01 -4.01
N GLY A 128 -15.80 2.84 -3.42
CA GLY A 128 -16.83 2.59 -2.42
C GLY A 128 -18.24 2.40 -3.00
N ALA A 129 -19.16 1.92 -2.17
CA ALA A 129 -20.58 1.77 -2.51
C ALA A 129 -21.25 3.16 -2.63
N GLY A 130 -20.98 3.87 -3.72
CA GLY A 130 -21.43 5.24 -3.92
C GLY A 130 -20.51 6.10 -4.78
N GLY A 131 -19.63 5.51 -5.59
CA GLY A 131 -18.96 6.26 -6.66
C GLY A 131 -20.02 6.78 -7.63
N GLU A 132 -20.46 8.03 -7.42
CA GLU A 132 -21.41 8.73 -8.26
C GLU A 132 -20.92 8.66 -9.72
N ARG A 133 -21.79 8.08 -10.55
CA ARG A 133 -21.81 8.38 -11.98
C ARG A 133 -22.11 9.87 -12.09
N ALA A 134 -21.09 10.67 -12.40
CA ALA A 134 -21.26 12.00 -12.97
C ALA A 134 -20.87 11.91 -14.45
#